data_AF-A0A7W1Q7M7-F1
#
_entry.id   AF-A0A7W1Q7M7-F1
#
_cell.length_a   1.000
_cell.length_b   1.000
_cell.length_c   1.000
_cell.angle_alpha   90.00
_cell.angle_beta   90.00
_cell.angle_gamma   90.00
#
_symmetry.space_group_name_H-M   'P 1'
#
loop_
_entity.id
_entity.type
_entity.pdbx_description
1 polymer ?
#
loop_
_entity_poly.entity_id
_entity_poly.type
_entity_poly.pdbx_seq_one_letter_code
_entity_poly.pdbx_strand_id
1 'polypeptide(L)' 'MKVGARDHNGAVYVTAVNASRNAATSEINVPALGDRVLRSLDGLHTVAARSGSFSDSFAPLEVRISVASPFQG' A
#
# COMPACT_ATOMS: atom_id res chain seq x y z
N MET A 1 -3.56 2.89 -12.34
CA MET A 1 -3.21 1.99 -11.23
C MET A 1 -4.30 0.97 -11.01
N LYS A 2 -3.95 -0.23 -10.55
CA LYS A 2 -4.90 -1.20 -9.98
C LYS A 2 -4.48 -1.49 -8.56
N VAL A 3 -5.43 -1.47 -7.63
CA VAL A 3 -5.16 -1.68 -6.20
C VAL A 3 -6.16 -2.68 -5.64
N GLY A 4 -5.67 -3.62 -4.84
CA GLY A 4 -6.47 -4.51 -4.01
C GLY A 4 -5.96 -4.48 -2.58
N ALA A 5 -6.86 -4.56 -1.61
CA ALA A 5 -6.51 -4.63 -0.20
C ALA A 5 -7.26 -5.77 0.48
N ARG A 6 -6.63 -6.41 1.48
CA ARG A 6 -7.22 -7.47 2.27
C ARG A 6 -6.82 -7.31 3.73
N ASP A 7 -7.82 -7.36 4.62
CA ASP A 7 -7.61 -7.56 6.05
C ASP A 7 -7.49 -9.05 6.36
N HIS A 8 -6.50 -9.42 7.18
CA HIS A 8 -6.39 -10.76 7.74
C HIS A 8 -5.67 -10.73 9.09
N ASN A 9 -6.33 -11.25 10.14
CA ASN A 9 -5.81 -11.29 11.51
C ASN A 9 -5.29 -9.93 12.00
N GLY A 10 -5.99 -8.85 11.63
CA GLY A 10 -5.64 -7.48 11.98
C GLY A 10 -4.53 -6.87 11.12
N ALA A 11 -3.79 -7.65 10.32
CA ALA A 11 -2.88 -7.13 9.32
C ALA A 11 -3.65 -6.68 8.07
N VAL A 12 -3.17 -5.62 7.42
CA VAL A 12 -3.74 -5.16 6.14
C VAL A 12 -2.69 -5.30 5.07
N TYR A 13 -3.01 -6.08 4.03
CA TYR A 13 -2.18 -6.30 2.86
C TYR A 13 -2.72 -5.43 1.73
N VAL A 14 -1.86 -4.65 1.09
CA VAL A 14 -2.19 -3.81 -0.07
C VAL A 14 -1.32 -4.25 -1.23
N THR A 15 -1.95 -4.67 -2.33
CA THR A 15 -1.27 -4.94 -3.60
C THR A 15 -1.58 -3.81 -4.57
N ALA A 16 -0.56 -3.10 -5.01
CA ALA A 16 -0.67 -2.00 -5.96
C ALA A 16 0.15 -2.30 -7.22
N VAL A 17 -0.47 -2.10 -8.38
CA VAL A 17 0.08 -2.45 -9.69
C VAL A 17 0.01 -1.23 -10.61
N ASN A 18 1.17 -0.81 -11.13
CA ASN A 18 1.23 0.09 -12.26
C ASN A 18 1.25 -0.72 -13.56
N ALA A 19 0.07 -0.98 -14.14
CA ALA A 19 -0.04 -1.71 -15.41
C ALA A 19 0.33 -0.88 -16.66
N SER A 20 0.84 0.35 -16.49
CA SER A 20 1.24 1.22 -17.60
C SER A 20 2.74 1.16 -17.87
N ARG A 21 3.15 1.60 -19.07
CA ARG A 21 4.57 1.75 -19.45
C ARG A 21 5.19 3.08 -18.99
N ASN A 22 4.44 3.90 -18.27
CA ASN A 22 4.90 5.18 -17.73
C ASN A 22 4.95 5.09 -16.20
N ALA A 23 5.83 5.88 -15.57
CA ALA A 23 5.78 6.04 -14.13
C ALA A 23 4.45 6.70 -13.72
N ALA A 24 3.94 6.35 -12.55
CA ALA A 24 2.70 6.89 -12.03
C ALA A 24 2.77 7.11 -10.52
N THR A 25 2.26 8.25 -10.08
CA THR A 25 1.95 8.52 -8.67
C THR A 25 0.44 8.41 -8.51
N SER A 26 0.00 7.75 -7.44
CA SER A 26 -1.43 7.61 -7.15
C SER A 26 -1.66 7.75 -5.66
N GLU A 27 -2.74 8.45 -5.32
CA GLU A 27 -3.37 8.31 -4.03
C GLU A 27 -4.08 6.96 -3.97
N ILE A 28 -3.91 6.25 -2.86
CA ILE A 28 -4.45 4.92 -2.59
C ILE A 28 -5.29 5.03 -1.32
N ASN A 29 -6.58 4.68 -1.44
CA ASN A 29 -7.56 4.76 -0.37
C ASN A 29 -7.91 3.35 0.13
N VAL A 30 -7.52 3.03 1.36
CA VAL A 30 -7.82 1.77 2.05
C VAL A 30 -8.21 2.11 3.51
N PRO A 31 -9.51 2.34 3.80
CA PRO A 31 -9.97 2.82 5.10
C PRO A 31 -9.47 2.01 6.31
N ALA A 32 -9.30 0.69 6.16
CA ALA A 32 -8.80 -0.21 7.21
C ALA A 32 -7.36 0.10 7.67
N LEU A 33 -6.60 0.92 6.93
CA LEU A 33 -5.25 1.33 7.34
C LEU A 33 -5.25 2.34 8.48
N GLY A 34 -6.28 3.20 8.62
CA GLY A 34 -6.23 4.32 9.56
C GLY A 34 -4.92 5.11 9.40
N ASP A 35 -4.18 5.28 10.50
CA ASP A 35 -2.88 5.99 10.52
C ASP A 35 -1.68 5.03 10.58
N ARG A 36 -1.81 3.81 10.04
CA ARG A 36 -0.77 2.77 10.12
C ARG A 36 0.34 3.01 9.10
N VAL A 37 1.53 2.52 9.46
CA VAL A 37 2.69 2.44 8.57
C VAL A 37 2.63 1.13 7.79
N LEU A 38 2.80 1.22 6.48
CA LEU A 38 2.92 0.08 5.58
C LEU A 38 4.39 -0.12 5.21
N ARG A 39 4.82 -1.38 5.21
CA ARG A 39 6.12 -1.80 4.70
C ARG A 39 5.93 -2.77 3.54
N SER A 40 6.63 -2.53 2.45
CA SER A 40 6.72 -3.47 1.33
C SER A 40 7.30 -4.82 1.76
N LEU A 41 6.88 -5.90 1.11
CA LEU A 41 7.36 -7.24 1.40
C LEU A 41 8.85 -7.45 1.08
N ASP A 42 9.40 -6.70 0.12
CA ASP A 42 10.84 -6.70 -0.18
C ASP A 42 11.66 -5.89 0.85
N GLY A 43 10.98 -5.12 1.72
CA GLY A 43 11.58 -4.32 2.77
C GLY A 43 12.18 -2.99 2.30
N LEU A 44 12.07 -2.63 1.02
CA LEU A 44 12.74 -1.47 0.44
C LEU A 44 11.92 -0.18 0.54
N HIS A 45 10.61 -0.31 0.68
CA HIS A 45 9.66 0.80 0.74
C HIS A 45 8.85 0.81 2.02
N THR A 46 8.71 2.00 2.61
CA THR A 46 7.85 2.29 3.76
C THR A 46 7.03 3.53 3.46
N VAL A 47 5.73 3.49 3.74
CA VAL A 47 4.81 4.62 3.58
C VAL A 47 3.83 4.69 4.74
N ALA A 48 3.52 5.89 5.20
CA ALA A 48 2.52 6.10 6.24
C ALA A 48 1.16 6.43 5.61
N ALA A 49 0.11 5.73 6.05
CA ALA A 49 -1.25 6.15 5.79
C ALA A 49 -1.68 7.22 6.78
N ARG A 50 -2.60 8.07 6.33
CA ARG A 50 -3.33 9.02 7.16
C ARG A 50 -4.80 8.90 6.86
N SER A 51 -5.61 8.63 7.88
CA SER A 51 -7.05 8.41 7.73
C SER A 51 -7.41 7.36 6.66
N GLY A 52 -6.58 6.33 6.48
CA GLY A 52 -6.78 5.27 5.50
C GLY A 52 -6.20 5.55 4.11
N SER A 53 -5.56 6.70 3.89
CA SER A 53 -5.07 7.11 2.57
C SER A 53 -3.57 7.35 2.57
N PHE A 54 -2.91 7.03 1.47
CA PHE A 54 -1.50 7.37 1.25
C PHE A 54 -1.22 7.60 -0.23
N SER A 55 -0.17 8.36 -0.55
CA SER A 55 0.30 8.55 -1.91
C SER A 55 1.62 7.82 -2.11
N ASP A 56 1.76 7.14 -3.24
CA ASP A 56 2.96 6.39 -3.57
C ASP A 56 3.24 6.42 -5.07
N SER A 57 4.51 6.25 -5.44
CA SER A 57 5.01 6.31 -6.81
C SER A 57 5.55 4.95 -7.25
N PHE A 58 5.19 4.60 -8.48
CA PHE A 58 5.49 3.31 -9.08
C PHE A 58 6.17 3.53 -10.44
N ALA A 59 7.27 2.82 -10.67
CA ALA A 59 7.90 2.70 -11.96
C ALA A 59 6.95 2.01 -12.97
N PRO A 60 7.25 2.09 -14.28
CA PRO A 60 6.54 1.33 -15.29
C PRO A 60 6.49 -0.16 -14.94
N LEU A 61 5.31 -0.77 -15.04
CA LEU A 61 5.08 -2.20 -14.81
C LEU A 61 5.44 -2.69 -13.38
N GLU A 62 5.67 -1.79 -12.42
CA GLU A 62 5.98 -2.16 -11.04
C GLU A 62 4.77 -2.72 -10.29
N VAL A 63 5.03 -3.72 -9.45
CA VAL A 63 4.08 -4.26 -8.47
C VAL A 63 4.71 -4.14 -7.09
N ARG A 64 3.96 -3.59 -6.14
CA ARG A 64 4.36 -3.56 -4.73
C ARG A 64 3.27 -4.19 -3.88
N ILE A 65 3.67 -5.10 -3.01
CA ILE A 65 2.83 -5.64 -1.95
C ILE A 65 3.33 -5.05 -0.64
N SER A 66 2.46 -4.31 0.04
CA SER A 66 2.77 -3.64 1.29
C SER A 66 1.88 -4.16 2.41
N VAL A 67 2.42 -4.27 3.61
CA VAL A 67 1.74 -4.81 4.78
C VAL A 67 1.77 -3.77 5.90
N ALA A 68 0.61 -3.49 6.46
CA ALA A 68 0.50 -2.89 7.78
C ALA A 68 0.40 -4.03 8.82
N SER A 69 1.35 -4.09 9.75
CA SER A 69 1.36 -5.08 10.85
C SER A 69 0.14 -4.90 11.77
N PRO A 70 -0.43 -5.97 12.35
CA PRO A 70 -1.63 -5.89 13.19
C PRO A 70 -1.56 -4.77 14.23
N PHE A 71 -2.68 -4.08 14.45
CA PHE A 71 -2.78 -3.09 15.50
C PHE A 71 -2.65 -3.82 16.85
N GLN A 72 -1.51 -3.68 17.51
CA GLN A 72 -1.42 -3.99 18.93
C GLN A 72 -2.04 -2.80 19.64
N GLY A 73 -3.29 -2.97 20.09
CA GLY A 73 -3.94 -2.00 20.97
C GLY A 73 -3.16 -1.80 22.27
#